data_AF-A0AAW2KUP9-F1
#
_entry.id   AF-A0AAW2KUP9-F1
#
_cell.length_a   1.000
_cell.length_b   1.000
_cell.length_c   1.000
_cell.angle_alpha   90.00
_cell.angle_beta   90.00
_cell.angle_gamma   90.00
#
_symmetry.space_group_name_H-M   'P 1'
#
loop_
_entity.id
_entity.type
_entity.pdbx_description
1 polymer ?
#
loop_
_entity_poly.entity_id
_entity_poly.type
_entity_poly.pdbx_seq_one_letter_code
_entity_poly.pdbx_strand_id
1 'polypeptide(L)'
;MKFYFTSFMNTKSADAQFLKPNRNCNLTSWVPGCEPGWACTIPQHEQVDLKNSKEIPNRTRDSQPCCAGFFCPRGLTCMIPCPLGSYCPRATLNTTTGICEPYAYQLPPGASNHSCGSADTWAGVTSSDEIFCSAGSYCPTTTQETPCKKGHYCRQGSTEQRACFKLSTCNPNTDTQNLHAYGFLLIGLLTLVLMVFYNCSDQVLTTRYERWPSPEKEPQKAPEKLH
;
A
#
# COMPACT_ATOMS: atom_id res chain seq x y z
N MET A 1 9.08 3.50 -11.10
CA MET A 1 8.53 4.81 -10.66
C MET A 1 9.25 5.40 -9.44
N LYS A 2 9.82 4.60 -8.52
CA LYS A 2 10.53 5.09 -7.31
C LYS A 2 11.66 6.12 -7.60
N PHE A 3 12.31 6.04 -8.76
CA PHE A 3 13.42 6.92 -9.15
C PHE A 3 13.03 8.35 -9.57
N TYR A 4 11.83 8.57 -10.12
CA TYR A 4 11.39 9.92 -10.50
C TYR A 4 10.96 10.72 -9.27
N PHE A 5 10.31 10.07 -8.29
CA PHE A 5 9.75 10.74 -7.12
C PHE A 5 10.79 11.14 -6.07
N THR A 6 11.87 10.38 -5.90
CA THR A 6 12.90 10.66 -4.89
C THR A 6 13.70 11.94 -5.18
N SER A 7 13.72 12.42 -6.42
CA SER A 7 14.43 13.66 -6.77
C SER A 7 13.62 14.91 -6.37
N PHE A 8 12.28 14.83 -6.44
CA PHE A 8 11.39 15.98 -6.26
C PHE A 8 10.73 16.06 -4.88
N MET A 9 10.54 14.92 -4.21
CA MET A 9 9.98 14.85 -2.86
C MET A 9 11.10 14.98 -1.83
N ASN A 10 11.01 15.96 -0.92
CA ASN A 10 11.97 16.11 0.16
C ASN A 10 11.69 15.07 1.27
N THR A 11 12.37 13.92 1.22
CA THR A 11 12.19 12.83 2.20
C THR A 11 12.75 13.12 3.60
N LYS A 12 13.13 14.36 3.91
CA LYS A 12 13.73 14.76 5.20
C LYS A 12 12.77 15.46 6.16
N SER A 13 11.53 15.74 5.75
CA SER A 13 10.54 16.37 6.62
C SER A 13 9.35 15.43 6.82
N ALA A 14 8.84 15.38 8.06
CA ALA A 14 7.57 14.73 8.38
C ALA A 14 6.37 15.36 7.63
N ASP A 15 6.58 16.53 7.00
CA ASP A 15 5.65 17.16 6.07
C ASP A 15 5.93 16.74 4.62
N ALA A 16 5.27 15.67 4.18
CA ALA A 16 5.31 15.14 2.81
C ALA A 16 4.66 16.07 1.75
N GLN A 17 4.41 17.34 2.06
CA GLN A 17 3.50 18.22 1.32
C GLN A 17 4.16 19.24 0.41
N PHE A 18 5.48 19.45 0.49
CA PHE A 18 6.15 20.47 -0.31
C PHE A 18 7.20 19.87 -1.26
N LEU A 19 6.85 19.84 -2.54
CA LEU A 19 7.77 19.57 -3.64
C LEU A 19 8.87 20.63 -3.70
N LYS A 20 10.11 20.22 -4.00
CA LYS A 20 11.21 21.19 -4.19
C LYS A 20 10.87 22.15 -5.35
N PRO A 21 11.10 23.47 -5.20
CA PRO A 21 10.94 24.41 -6.30
C PRO A 21 11.73 23.98 -7.53
N ASN A 22 11.15 24.18 -8.70
CA ASN A 22 11.75 23.80 -9.98
C ASN A 22 11.66 24.95 -11.00
N ARG A 23 12.17 24.73 -12.20
CA ARG A 23 12.19 25.75 -13.25
C ARG A 23 10.79 26.24 -13.65
N ASN A 24 9.78 25.38 -13.58
CA ASN A 24 8.39 25.70 -13.97
C ASN A 24 7.61 26.34 -12.82
N CYS A 25 7.83 25.83 -11.60
CA CYS A 25 7.14 26.25 -10.38
C CYS A 25 8.15 26.69 -9.32
N ASN A 26 8.31 28.00 -9.16
CA ASN A 26 9.13 28.64 -8.13
C ASN A 26 8.52 30.00 -7.72
N LEU A 27 9.23 30.78 -6.91
CA LEU A 27 8.75 32.08 -6.42
C LEU A 27 8.56 33.15 -7.52
N THR A 28 9.24 33.02 -8.66
CA THR A 28 9.21 33.98 -9.77
C THR A 28 8.44 33.50 -10.99
N SER A 29 8.14 32.21 -11.08
CA SER A 29 7.43 31.54 -12.17
C SER A 29 6.38 30.60 -11.56
N TRP A 30 5.10 30.95 -11.75
CA TRP A 30 3.96 30.14 -11.32
C TRP A 30 2.92 30.09 -12.43
N VAL A 31 2.92 29.00 -13.19
CA VAL A 31 1.94 28.74 -14.26
C VAL A 31 0.73 27.97 -13.73
N PRO A 32 -0.44 27.98 -14.40
CA PRO A 32 -1.62 27.27 -13.90
C PRO A 32 -1.40 25.76 -13.68
N GLY A 33 -0.50 25.11 -14.43
CA GLY A 33 -0.12 23.72 -14.17
C GLY A 33 0.65 23.49 -12.87
N CYS A 34 1.02 24.52 -12.12
CA CYS A 34 1.56 24.38 -10.77
C CYS A 34 0.45 24.18 -9.72
N GLU A 35 -0.81 24.42 -10.09
CA GLU A 35 -1.96 24.19 -9.22
C GLU A 35 -2.29 22.70 -9.09
N PRO A 36 -2.85 22.25 -7.96
CA PRO A 36 -3.24 20.86 -7.76
C PRO A 36 -4.29 20.42 -8.80
N GLY A 37 -4.11 19.23 -9.34
CA GLY A 37 -4.99 18.68 -10.37
C GLY A 37 -4.81 19.30 -11.76
N TRP A 38 -3.75 20.09 -12.01
CA TRP A 38 -3.47 20.73 -13.29
C TRP A 38 -2.08 20.36 -13.81
N ALA A 39 -1.91 20.39 -15.14
CA ALA A 39 -0.62 20.16 -15.78
C ALA A 39 -0.48 21.03 -17.03
N CYS A 40 0.77 21.19 -17.51
CA CYS A 40 1.09 21.92 -18.72
C CYS A 40 1.78 21.00 -19.73
N THR A 41 1.67 21.35 -21.01
CA THR A 41 2.45 20.71 -22.07
C THR A 41 3.80 21.39 -22.28
N ILE A 42 4.67 20.69 -23.00
CA ILE A 42 5.96 21.19 -23.48
C ILE A 42 5.75 22.09 -24.72
N PRO A 43 6.64 23.06 -24.97
CA PRO A 43 6.66 23.78 -26.24
C PRO A 43 6.81 22.81 -27.42
N GLN A 44 6.08 23.06 -28.52
CA GLN A 44 5.99 22.16 -29.69
C GLN A 44 7.34 21.80 -30.35
N HIS A 45 8.40 22.56 -30.08
CA HIS A 45 9.73 22.38 -30.68
C HIS A 45 10.77 21.79 -29.69
N GLU A 46 10.35 21.36 -28.51
CA GLU A 46 11.23 20.80 -27.48
C GLU A 46 11.01 19.28 -27.38
N GLN A 47 12.04 18.47 -27.59
CA GLN A 47 11.95 17.03 -27.37
C GLN A 47 12.39 16.68 -25.94
N VAL A 48 11.55 15.95 -25.22
CA VAL A 48 11.86 15.50 -23.86
C VAL A 48 12.62 14.19 -23.91
N ASP A 49 13.86 14.21 -23.43
CA ASP A 49 14.59 12.97 -23.15
C ASP A 49 14.05 12.31 -21.88
N LEU A 50 13.21 11.28 -22.06
CA LEU A 50 12.64 10.47 -20.98
C LEU A 50 13.70 9.66 -20.18
N LYS A 51 14.95 9.60 -20.65
CA LYS A 51 16.05 8.95 -19.92
C LYS A 51 16.83 9.92 -19.04
N ASN A 52 16.66 11.23 -19.23
CA ASN A 52 17.28 12.24 -18.40
C ASN A 52 16.45 12.46 -17.12
N SER A 53 16.92 11.88 -16.02
CA SER A 53 16.29 12.04 -14.70
C SER A 53 16.79 13.27 -13.92
N LYS A 54 17.70 14.07 -14.49
CA LYS A 54 18.36 15.19 -13.82
C LYS A 54 17.68 16.53 -14.11
N GLU A 55 17.07 16.68 -15.28
CA GLU A 55 16.48 17.95 -15.72
C GLU A 55 14.97 17.82 -15.95
N ILE A 56 14.20 18.72 -15.34
CA ILE A 56 12.77 18.85 -15.63
C ILE A 56 12.62 19.75 -16.86
N PRO A 57 11.96 19.30 -17.93
CA PRO A 57 11.74 20.11 -19.12
C PRO A 57 10.83 21.31 -18.81
N ASN A 58 10.95 22.36 -19.62
CA ASN A 58 10.07 23.52 -19.52
C ASN A 58 8.64 23.11 -19.91
N ARG A 59 7.68 23.27 -19.00
CA ARG A 59 6.27 22.89 -19.18
C ARG A 59 5.38 24.04 -18.75
N THR A 60 5.13 24.96 -19.67
CA THR A 60 4.50 26.26 -19.40
C THR A 60 3.42 26.64 -20.42
N ARG A 61 3.08 25.74 -21.35
CA ARG A 61 2.05 25.96 -22.38
C ARG A 61 0.82 25.06 -22.14
N ASP A 62 -0.32 25.47 -22.71
CA ASP A 62 -1.60 24.76 -22.73
C ASP A 62 -1.93 24.05 -21.41
N SER A 63 -2.03 24.84 -20.33
CA SER A 63 -2.39 24.32 -19.02
C SER A 63 -3.81 23.77 -19.04
N GLN A 64 -3.99 22.54 -18.56
CA GLN A 64 -5.28 21.87 -18.54
C GLN A 64 -5.47 21.10 -17.22
N PRO A 65 -6.73 20.90 -16.79
CA PRO A 65 -7.05 20.01 -15.69
C PRO A 65 -6.68 18.56 -16.05
N CYS A 66 -6.18 17.82 -15.06
CA CYS A 66 -5.71 16.47 -15.26
C CYS A 66 -6.83 15.47 -15.52
N CYS A 67 -6.55 14.54 -16.44
CA CYS A 67 -7.45 13.47 -16.81
C CYS A 67 -7.60 12.43 -15.69
N ALA A 68 -8.72 11.74 -15.68
CA ALA A 68 -8.91 10.56 -14.84
C ALA A 68 -7.83 9.51 -15.14
N GLY A 69 -7.40 8.78 -14.11
CA GLY A 69 -6.32 7.79 -14.19
C GLY A 69 -4.92 8.40 -14.08
N PHE A 70 -4.81 9.72 -13.89
CA PHE A 70 -3.56 10.44 -13.66
C PHE A 70 -3.66 11.29 -12.40
N PHE A 71 -2.52 11.68 -11.84
CA PHE A 71 -2.46 12.65 -10.76
C PHE A 71 -1.43 13.74 -11.06
N CYS A 72 -1.69 14.92 -10.50
CA CYS A 72 -0.98 16.18 -10.78
C CYS A 72 -0.77 16.97 -9.50
N PRO A 73 0.41 16.82 -8.88
CA PRO A 73 0.68 17.45 -7.61
C PRO A 73 1.03 18.92 -7.73
N ARG A 74 0.61 19.68 -6.72
CA ARG A 74 0.93 21.10 -6.59
C ARG A 74 2.43 21.33 -6.70
N GLY A 75 2.85 22.20 -7.60
CA GLY A 75 4.25 22.52 -7.85
C GLY A 75 4.94 21.65 -8.91
N LEU A 76 4.23 20.73 -9.57
CA LEU A 76 4.71 20.03 -10.77
C LEU A 76 3.72 20.18 -11.92
N THR A 77 4.23 20.58 -13.08
CA THR A 77 3.41 20.79 -14.29
C THR A 77 3.19 19.51 -15.11
N CYS A 78 3.21 18.33 -14.47
CA CYS A 78 3.26 17.04 -15.14
C CYS A 78 2.04 16.17 -14.80
N MET A 79 1.53 15.42 -15.77
CA MET A 79 0.54 14.36 -15.53
C MET A 79 1.24 13.04 -15.28
N ILE A 80 0.95 12.41 -14.14
CA ILE A 80 1.59 11.15 -13.74
C ILE A 80 0.53 10.04 -13.72
N PRO A 81 0.72 8.91 -14.42
CA PRO A 81 -0.28 7.85 -14.43
C PRO A 81 -0.42 7.23 -13.04
N CYS A 82 -1.66 6.98 -12.64
CA CYS A 82 -1.96 6.23 -11.43
C CYS A 82 -1.50 4.77 -11.57
N PRO A 83 -1.02 4.13 -10.48
CA PRO A 83 -0.54 2.76 -10.51
C PRO A 83 -1.69 1.76 -10.75
N LEU A 84 -1.37 0.58 -11.27
CA LEU A 84 -2.37 -0.48 -11.35
C LEU A 84 -2.89 -0.84 -9.95
N GLY A 85 -4.20 -1.07 -9.84
CA GLY A 85 -4.88 -1.32 -8.57
C GLY A 85 -5.29 -0.05 -7.82
N SER A 86 -5.06 1.15 -8.34
CA SER A 86 -5.66 2.38 -7.81
C SER A 86 -6.98 2.73 -8.49
N TYR A 87 -7.80 3.56 -7.85
CA TYR A 87 -8.98 4.19 -8.44
C TYR A 87 -8.85 5.72 -8.40
N CYS A 88 -8.60 6.31 -9.57
CA CYS A 88 -8.37 7.74 -9.78
C CYS A 88 -9.43 8.35 -10.73
N PRO A 89 -10.68 8.55 -10.30
CA PRO A 89 -11.67 9.25 -11.11
C PRO A 89 -11.32 10.74 -11.30
N ARG A 90 -12.06 11.41 -12.18
CA ARG A 90 -11.99 12.89 -12.24
C ARG A 90 -12.69 13.46 -11.02
N ALA A 91 -12.12 14.48 -10.39
CA ALA A 91 -12.76 15.12 -9.26
C ALA A 91 -13.89 16.05 -9.68
N THR A 92 -14.85 16.19 -8.77
CA THR A 92 -16.02 17.06 -8.95
C THR A 92 -15.94 18.22 -7.96
N LEU A 93 -16.23 19.43 -8.43
CA LEU A 93 -16.22 20.62 -7.57
C LEU A 93 -17.47 20.63 -6.70
N ASN A 94 -17.27 20.56 -5.38
CA ASN A 94 -18.31 20.89 -4.42
C ASN A 94 -18.46 22.41 -4.36
N THR A 95 -19.52 22.94 -4.97
CA THR A 95 -19.75 24.40 -5.11
C THR A 95 -19.97 25.11 -3.78
N THR A 96 -20.35 24.38 -2.73
CA THR A 96 -20.60 24.94 -1.39
C THR A 96 -19.30 25.16 -0.63
N THR A 97 -18.36 24.22 -0.74
CA THR A 97 -17.08 24.25 0.00
C THR A 97 -15.91 24.74 -0.84
N GLY A 98 -16.04 24.74 -2.17
CA GLY A 98 -14.94 25.03 -3.11
C GLY A 98 -13.91 23.90 -3.22
N ILE A 99 -14.25 22.70 -2.76
CA ILE A 99 -13.35 21.54 -2.66
C ILE A 99 -13.58 20.59 -3.85
N CYS A 100 -12.52 20.04 -4.41
CA CYS A 100 -12.55 19.00 -5.44
C CYS A 100 -12.59 17.61 -4.78
N GLU A 101 -13.74 16.94 -4.83
CA GLU A 101 -13.93 15.60 -4.26
C GLU A 101 -13.60 14.51 -5.29
N PRO A 102 -12.94 13.40 -4.90
CA PRO A 102 -12.65 12.97 -3.53
C PRO A 102 -11.31 13.46 -2.93
N TYR A 103 -10.50 14.22 -3.67
CA TYR A 103 -9.10 14.51 -3.30
C TYR A 103 -8.90 15.70 -2.34
N ALA A 104 -9.97 16.37 -1.96
CA ALA A 104 -9.99 17.42 -0.93
C ALA A 104 -9.13 18.67 -1.20
N TYR A 105 -8.62 18.89 -2.42
CA TYR A 105 -7.91 20.13 -2.77
C TYR A 105 -8.87 21.23 -3.23
N GLN A 106 -8.46 22.50 -3.04
CA GLN A 106 -9.26 23.67 -3.41
C GLN A 106 -8.73 24.32 -4.69
N LEU A 107 -9.64 24.92 -5.46
CA LEU A 107 -9.26 25.74 -6.62
C LEU A 107 -8.74 27.11 -6.14
N PRO A 108 -7.79 27.73 -6.87
CA PRO A 108 -7.29 29.06 -6.53
C PRO A 108 -8.43 30.08 -6.52
N PRO A 109 -8.55 30.91 -5.46
CA PRO A 109 -9.63 31.87 -5.34
C PRO A 109 -9.56 32.94 -6.43
N GLY A 110 -10.72 33.28 -7.01
CA GLY A 110 -10.84 34.37 -8.00
C GLY A 110 -10.48 34.00 -9.44
N ALA A 111 -10.11 32.75 -9.74
CA ALA A 111 -9.80 32.30 -11.10
C ALA A 111 -10.99 31.57 -11.74
N SER A 112 -11.74 32.25 -12.62
CA SER A 112 -12.93 31.70 -13.29
C SER A 112 -12.64 30.59 -14.31
N ASN A 113 -11.39 30.44 -14.76
CA ASN A 113 -10.99 29.45 -15.76
C ASN A 113 -10.43 28.15 -15.14
N HIS A 114 -10.51 27.98 -13.81
CA HIS A 114 -10.03 26.76 -13.15
C HIS A 114 -11.19 25.77 -12.91
N SER A 115 -10.90 24.48 -13.06
CA SER A 115 -11.83 23.37 -12.86
C SER A 115 -11.11 22.23 -12.15
N CYS A 116 -11.86 21.31 -11.56
CA CYS A 116 -11.26 20.13 -10.94
C CYS A 116 -10.67 19.19 -11.99
N GLY A 117 -9.38 18.86 -11.82
CA GLY A 117 -8.73 17.73 -12.46
C GLY A 117 -8.96 16.41 -11.70
N SER A 118 -8.03 15.47 -11.82
CA SER A 118 -8.01 14.24 -11.02
C SER A 118 -7.12 14.41 -9.79
N ALA A 119 -6.57 13.33 -9.23
CA ALA A 119 -5.82 13.34 -7.98
C ALA A 119 -4.68 14.38 -7.97
N ASP A 120 -4.47 15.05 -6.85
CA ASP A 120 -3.34 15.96 -6.65
C ASP A 120 -2.23 15.34 -5.80
N THR A 121 -2.55 14.34 -5.00
CA THR A 121 -1.57 13.68 -4.14
C THR A 121 -1.46 12.19 -4.45
N TRP A 122 -0.30 11.63 -4.12
CA TRP A 122 -0.13 10.20 -3.96
C TRP A 122 0.42 9.98 -2.57
N ALA A 123 -0.39 9.42 -1.67
CA ALA A 123 0.08 8.97 -0.38
C ALA A 123 0.41 7.47 -0.44
N GLY A 124 1.47 7.07 0.26
CA GLY A 124 1.82 5.66 0.39
C GLY A 124 0.73 4.90 1.15
N VAL A 125 0.76 3.57 1.07
CA VAL A 125 -0.15 2.64 1.78
C VAL A 125 -0.25 2.94 3.30
N THR A 126 0.75 3.61 3.88
CA THR A 126 0.78 3.96 5.31
C THR A 126 0.09 5.29 5.65
N SER A 127 -0.36 6.07 4.67
CA SER A 127 -0.98 7.39 4.90
C SER A 127 -2.22 7.71 4.05
N SER A 128 -2.59 6.88 3.07
CA SER A 128 -3.90 7.01 2.38
C SER A 128 -4.41 5.67 1.87
N ASP A 129 -5.47 5.17 2.48
CA ASP A 129 -6.30 4.12 1.90
C ASP A 129 -7.10 4.60 0.67
N GLU A 130 -7.07 5.91 0.39
CA GLU A 130 -7.99 6.62 -0.50
C GLU A 130 -7.70 6.48 -2.00
N ILE A 131 -6.47 6.11 -2.40
CA ILE A 131 -6.10 5.98 -3.82
C ILE A 131 -6.16 4.52 -4.29
N PHE A 132 -5.98 3.56 -3.39
CA PHE A 132 -6.10 2.15 -3.77
C PHE A 132 -7.57 1.80 -4.03
N CYS A 133 -7.80 0.89 -4.97
CA CYS A 133 -9.12 0.32 -5.18
C CYS A 133 -9.67 -0.20 -3.85
N SER A 134 -10.93 0.11 -3.54
CA SER A 134 -11.48 -0.19 -2.22
C SER A 134 -11.51 -1.69 -1.92
N ALA A 135 -11.37 -2.05 -0.65
CA ALA A 135 -11.56 -3.42 -0.19
C ALA A 135 -12.98 -3.89 -0.53
N GLY A 136 -13.12 -5.09 -1.09
CA GLY A 136 -14.41 -5.58 -1.59
C GLY A 136 -14.75 -5.14 -3.03
N SER A 137 -13.86 -4.41 -3.69
CA SER A 137 -13.91 -4.08 -5.12
C SER A 137 -12.59 -4.38 -5.83
N TYR A 138 -12.63 -4.46 -7.15
CA TYR A 138 -11.45 -4.53 -8.00
C TYR A 138 -11.52 -3.49 -9.11
N CYS A 139 -10.36 -3.02 -9.53
CA CYS A 139 -10.22 -1.94 -10.50
C CYS A 139 -9.44 -2.44 -11.72
N PRO A 140 -10.13 -2.92 -12.78
CA PRO A 140 -9.48 -3.40 -13.99
C PRO A 140 -8.73 -2.28 -14.73
N THR A 141 -9.19 -1.04 -14.56
CA THR A 141 -8.50 0.18 -14.99
C THR A 141 -8.48 1.16 -13.83
N THR A 142 -7.63 2.20 -13.92
CA THR A 142 -7.52 3.23 -12.88
C THR A 142 -8.72 4.18 -12.81
N THR A 143 -9.75 3.98 -13.63
CA THR A 143 -10.95 4.82 -13.70
C THR A 143 -12.25 4.03 -13.57
N GLN A 144 -12.16 2.72 -13.35
CA GLN A 144 -13.30 1.84 -13.18
C GLN A 144 -13.13 1.02 -11.91
N GLU A 145 -14.15 1.03 -11.07
CA GLU A 145 -14.24 0.22 -9.85
C GLU A 145 -15.43 -0.71 -9.96
N THR A 146 -15.24 -1.99 -9.64
CA THR A 146 -16.30 -3.00 -9.73
C THR A 146 -16.35 -3.84 -8.46
N PRO A 147 -17.54 -4.00 -7.83
CA PRO A 147 -17.68 -4.83 -6.64
C PRO A 147 -17.38 -6.30 -6.88
N CYS A 148 -16.81 -6.99 -5.88
CA CYS A 148 -16.57 -8.43 -5.96
C CYS A 148 -17.88 -9.22 -5.97
N LYS A 149 -17.97 -10.20 -6.87
CA LYS A 149 -19.12 -11.10 -6.96
C LYS A 149 -19.06 -12.18 -5.87
N LYS A 150 -20.22 -12.76 -5.56
CA LYS A 150 -20.32 -13.92 -4.65
C LYS A 150 -19.37 -15.04 -5.08
N GLY A 151 -18.71 -15.69 -4.12
CA GLY A 151 -17.71 -16.72 -4.38
C GLY A 151 -16.32 -16.18 -4.76
N HIS A 152 -16.15 -14.85 -4.77
CA HIS A 152 -14.86 -14.19 -4.94
C HIS A 152 -14.63 -13.20 -3.80
N TYR A 153 -13.36 -12.84 -3.59
CA TYR A 153 -12.94 -11.78 -2.69
C TYR A 153 -11.95 -10.86 -3.43
N CYS A 154 -11.92 -9.57 -3.07
CA CYS A 154 -10.95 -8.62 -3.61
C CYS A 154 -10.37 -7.80 -2.47
N ARG A 155 -9.07 -7.97 -2.26
CA ARG A 155 -8.33 -7.15 -1.31
C ARG A 155 -8.21 -5.73 -1.84
N GLN A 156 -8.01 -4.77 -0.95
CA GLN A 156 -7.66 -3.41 -1.34
C GLN A 156 -6.51 -3.43 -2.35
N GLY A 157 -6.63 -2.63 -3.41
CA GLY A 157 -5.64 -2.57 -4.49
C GLY A 157 -5.73 -3.70 -5.53
N SER A 158 -6.80 -4.49 -5.54
CA SER A 158 -6.97 -5.57 -6.53
C SER A 158 -7.31 -5.03 -7.92
N THR A 159 -6.66 -5.56 -8.97
CA THR A 159 -7.03 -5.31 -10.37
C THR A 159 -8.04 -6.32 -10.92
N GLU A 160 -8.25 -7.41 -10.19
CA GLU A 160 -9.14 -8.52 -10.55
C GLU A 160 -9.72 -9.16 -9.29
N GLN A 161 -10.87 -9.82 -9.43
CA GLN A 161 -11.47 -10.60 -8.35
C GLN A 161 -10.80 -11.97 -8.20
N ARG A 162 -10.63 -12.45 -6.96
CA ARG A 162 -10.02 -13.77 -6.69
C ARG A 162 -11.06 -14.77 -6.23
N ALA A 163 -11.08 -15.93 -6.87
CA ALA A 163 -11.97 -17.02 -6.45
C ALA A 163 -11.60 -17.50 -5.05
N CYS A 164 -12.62 -17.85 -4.26
CA CYS A 164 -12.41 -18.37 -2.93
C CYS A 164 -11.89 -19.81 -2.97
N PHE A 165 -11.10 -20.18 -1.96
CA PHE A 165 -10.58 -21.53 -1.86
C PHE A 165 -11.73 -22.54 -1.75
N LYS A 166 -11.51 -23.77 -2.24
CA LYS A 166 -12.53 -24.82 -2.16
C LYS A 166 -12.98 -25.01 -0.70
N LEU A 167 -14.29 -25.12 -0.47
CA LEU A 167 -14.95 -25.21 0.85
C LEU A 167 -14.95 -23.93 1.71
N SER A 168 -14.39 -22.80 1.27
CA SER A 168 -14.59 -21.50 1.95
C SER A 168 -15.73 -20.70 1.31
N THR A 169 -16.47 -19.95 2.13
CA THR A 169 -17.57 -19.09 1.68
C THR A 169 -17.11 -17.64 1.62
N CYS A 170 -17.38 -16.97 0.50
CA CYS A 170 -17.19 -15.53 0.35
C CYS A 170 -18.49 -14.87 -0.09
N ASN A 171 -18.86 -13.84 0.66
CA ASN A 171 -20.02 -13.01 0.38
C ASN A 171 -19.67 -11.98 -0.73
N PRO A 172 -20.66 -11.37 -1.40
CA PRO A 172 -20.37 -10.25 -2.28
C PRO A 172 -19.71 -9.10 -1.49
N ASN A 173 -18.87 -8.32 -2.17
CA ASN A 173 -18.16 -7.16 -1.60
C ASN A 173 -17.23 -7.47 -0.42
N THR A 174 -16.70 -8.70 -0.32
CA THR A 174 -15.73 -9.06 0.74
C THR A 174 -14.29 -8.98 0.26
N ASP A 175 -13.41 -8.59 1.16
CA ASP A 175 -11.95 -8.49 0.97
C ASP A 175 -11.17 -9.67 1.55
N THR A 176 -11.81 -10.45 2.41
CA THR A 176 -11.23 -11.60 3.10
C THR A 176 -12.00 -12.90 2.83
N GLN A 177 -11.30 -14.02 3.00
CA GLN A 177 -11.89 -15.35 3.03
C GLN A 177 -11.86 -15.89 4.47
N ASN A 178 -12.93 -16.54 4.91
CA ASN A 178 -12.94 -17.19 6.21
C ASN A 178 -12.11 -18.49 6.14
N LEU A 179 -10.93 -18.47 6.77
CA LEU A 179 -9.99 -19.60 6.78
C LEU A 179 -9.81 -20.22 8.18
N HIS A 180 -10.67 -19.88 9.14
CA HIS A 180 -10.53 -20.32 10.53
C HIS A 180 -10.47 -21.84 10.67
N ALA A 181 -11.28 -22.58 9.90
CA ALA A 181 -11.29 -24.04 9.93
C ALA A 181 -9.94 -24.67 9.57
N TYR A 182 -9.27 -24.16 8.53
CA TYR A 182 -7.93 -24.62 8.16
C TYR A 182 -6.87 -24.18 9.18
N GLY A 183 -7.04 -23.00 9.78
CA GLY A 183 -6.19 -22.54 10.88
C GLY A 183 -6.22 -23.52 12.05
N PHE A 184 -7.41 -23.94 12.50
CA PHE A 184 -7.55 -24.93 13.57
C PHE A 184 -6.99 -26.30 13.17
N LEU A 185 -7.21 -26.75 11.93
CA LEU A 185 -6.65 -28.02 11.43
C LEU A 185 -5.12 -28.00 11.44
N LEU A 186 -4.50 -26.93 10.95
CA LEU A 186 -3.04 -26.77 10.92
C LEU A 186 -2.46 -26.78 12.35
N ILE A 187 -3.07 -26.02 13.26
CA ILE A 187 -2.64 -25.96 14.67
C ILE A 187 -2.75 -27.33 15.31
N GLY A 188 -3.87 -28.04 15.12
CA GLY A 188 -4.06 -29.41 15.65
C GLY A 188 -3.05 -30.42 15.10
N LEU A 189 -2.67 -30.31 13.82
CA LEU A 189 -1.65 -31.18 13.23
C LEU A 189 -0.26 -30.88 13.79
N LEU A 190 0.10 -29.60 13.94
CA LEU A 190 1.38 -29.19 14.51
C LEU A 190 1.51 -29.59 16.00
N THR A 191 0.44 -29.49 16.78
CA THR A 191 0.45 -29.91 18.19
C THR A 191 0.61 -31.42 18.33
N LEU A 192 -0.05 -32.21 17.48
CA LEU A 192 0.11 -33.67 17.48
C LEU A 192 1.54 -34.09 17.10
N VAL A 193 2.13 -33.44 16.09
CA VAL A 193 3.53 -33.69 15.69
C VAL A 193 4.49 -33.36 16.83
N LEU A 194 4.31 -32.22 17.50
CA LEU A 194 5.12 -31.84 18.67
C LEU A 194 4.97 -32.85 19.82
N MET A 195 3.75 -33.32 20.08
CA MET A 195 3.51 -34.36 21.08
C MET A 195 4.23 -35.66 20.73
N VAL A 196 4.19 -36.11 19.47
CA VAL A 196 4.92 -37.30 19.02
C VAL A 196 6.43 -37.11 19.19
N PHE A 197 6.98 -35.97 18.78
CA PHE A 197 8.40 -35.68 18.98
C PHE A 197 8.79 -35.67 20.46
N TYR A 198 7.98 -35.07 21.32
CA TYR A 198 8.23 -35.03 22.76
C TYR A 198 8.22 -36.44 23.37
N ASN A 199 7.21 -37.25 23.03
CA ASN A 199 7.12 -38.64 23.47
C ASN A 199 8.29 -39.49 22.95
N CYS A 200 8.65 -39.37 21.67
CA CYS A 200 9.81 -40.09 21.12
C CYS A 200 11.14 -39.64 21.75
N SER A 201 11.28 -38.36 22.07
CA SER A 201 12.47 -37.84 22.76
C SER A 201 12.57 -38.42 24.16
N ASP A 202 11.45 -38.52 24.89
CA ASP A 202 11.41 -39.13 26.22
C ASP A 202 11.74 -40.63 26.20
N GLN A 203 11.24 -41.36 25.20
CA GLN A 203 11.61 -42.77 24.97
C GLN A 203 13.12 -42.94 24.68
N VAL A 204 13.75 -42.01 23.96
CA VAL A 204 15.19 -42.03 23.71
C VAL A 204 15.98 -41.65 24.98
N LEU A 205 15.51 -40.70 25.78
CA LEU A 205 16.15 -40.30 27.04
C LEU A 205 16.09 -41.40 28.10
N THR A 206 14.93 -42.04 28.27
CA THR A 206 14.72 -43.16 29.21
C THR A 206 15.55 -44.40 28.84
N THR A 207 15.59 -44.80 27.57
CA THR A 207 16.46 -45.91 27.11
C THR A 207 17.96 -45.61 27.23
N ARG A 208 18.36 -44.33 27.18
CA ARG A 208 19.75 -43.91 27.47
C ARG A 208 20.07 -43.97 28.96
N TYR A 209 19.11 -43.63 29.83
CA TYR A 209 19.27 -43.69 31.28
C TYR A 209 19.40 -45.14 31.77
N GLU A 210 18.58 -46.05 31.26
CA GLU A 210 18.64 -47.50 31.55
C GLU A 210 19.94 -48.16 31.07
N ARG A 211 20.59 -47.62 30.02
CA ARG A 211 21.91 -48.10 29.54
C ARG A 211 23.10 -47.52 30.30
N TRP A 212 22.91 -46.55 31.19
CA TRP A 212 23.97 -46.03 32.04
C TRP A 212 23.90 -46.75 33.40
N PRO A 213 24.86 -47.62 33.77
CA PRO A 213 24.85 -48.23 35.08
C PRO A 213 24.98 -47.13 36.13
N SER A 214 23.99 -47.01 37.01
CA SER A 214 24.08 -46.13 38.17
C SER A 214 25.29 -46.55 39.01
N PRO A 215 26.21 -45.64 39.38
CA PRO A 215 27.25 -45.98 40.36
C PRO A 215 26.56 -46.39 41.67
N GLU A 216 27.03 -47.52 42.18
CA GLU A 216 26.59 -48.25 43.36
C GLU A 216 26.32 -47.35 44.58
N LYS A 217 25.18 -47.56 45.24
CA LYS A 217 24.82 -46.86 46.48
C LYS A 217 25.65 -47.42 47.64
N GLU A 218 26.49 -46.58 48.24
CA GLU A 218 27.23 -46.90 49.48
C GLU A 218 26.26 -46.97 50.68
N PRO A 219 26.33 -48.00 51.56
CA PRO A 219 25.39 -48.14 52.67
C PRO A 219 25.70 -47.23 53.86
N GLN A 220 24.65 -46.58 54.40
CA GLN A 220 24.67 -45.76 55.61
C GLN A 220 25.05 -46.58 56.86
N LYS A 221 26.04 -46.07 57.61
CA LYS A 221 26.56 -46.61 58.87
C LYS A 221 25.53 -46.43 60.01
N ALA A 222 25.19 -47.52 60.70
CA ALA A 222 24.29 -47.52 61.85
C ALA A 222 24.93 -46.88 63.11
N PRO A 223 24.15 -46.24 64.00
CA PRO A 223 24.68 -45.65 65.24
C PRO A 223 24.84 -46.72 66.35
N GLU A 224 26.03 -46.80 66.91
CA GLU A 224 26.34 -47.59 68.11
C GLU A 224 25.91 -46.81 69.36
N LYS A 225 24.98 -47.37 70.15
CA LYS A 225 24.68 -46.93 71.51
C LYS A 225 25.52 -47.77 72.47
N LEU A 226 26.24 -47.14 73.41
CA LEU A 226 26.44 -47.74 74.72
C LEU A 226 26.71 -46.69 75.82
N HIS A 227 25.92 -46.86 76.89
CA HIS A 227 25.96 -46.39 78.28
C HIS A 227 27.01 -45.39 78.77
#